data_AF-A0A952L0U4-F1
#
_entry.id   AF-A0A952L0U4-F1
#
_cell.length_a   1.000
_cell.length_b   1.000
_cell.length_c   1.000
_cell.angle_alpha   90.00
_cell.angle_beta   90.00
_cell.angle_gamma   90.00
#
_symmetry.space_group_name_H-M   'P 1'
#
loop_
_entity.id
_entity.type
_entity.pdbx_description
1 polymer ?
#
loop_
_entity_poly.entity_id
_entity_poly.type
_entity_poly.pdbx_seq_one_letter_code
_entity_poly.pdbx_strand_id
1 'polypeptide(L)'
;VWLTVTGHGATGEAANWAGIGNDCGVAAGLSRALADVGCAIGYVGDAIADPLTGITAARAAWRAYQSGEACRLGFSMSAITAQALAEERAEDHAAVEAELRDWGAAVGQPFPKVPRRPMLAEIRPFGADTTTWIARC
;
A
#
# COMPACT_ATOMS: atom_id res chain seq x y z
N VAL A 1 20.13 -1.68 -9.41
CA VAL A 1 18.96 -2.24 -8.71
C VAL A 1 17.85 -2.51 -9.72
N TRP A 2 17.32 -3.73 -9.77
CA TRP A 2 16.17 -4.10 -10.59
C TRP A 2 14.99 -4.46 -9.70
N LEU A 3 13.83 -3.82 -9.88
CA LEU A 3 12.63 -4.11 -9.12
C LEU A 3 11.65 -4.96 -9.94
N THR A 4 11.05 -5.95 -9.28
CA THR A 4 9.95 -6.75 -9.84
C THR A 4 8.78 -6.65 -8.88
N VAL A 5 7.66 -6.08 -9.33
CA VAL A 5 6.39 -6.08 -8.59
C VAL A 5 5.45 -7.07 -9.25
N THR A 6 4.81 -7.91 -8.43
CA THR A 6 3.84 -8.92 -8.83
C THR A 6 2.62 -8.81 -7.93
N GLY A 7 1.45 -9.30 -8.37
CA GLY A 7 0.29 -9.39 -7.49
C GLY A 7 0.56 -10.33 -6.31
N HIS A 8 0.85 -11.59 -6.61
CA HIS A 8 0.86 -12.68 -5.63
C HIS A 8 2.21 -13.38 -5.45
N GLY A 9 3.30 -12.75 -5.89
CA GLY A 9 4.65 -13.30 -5.81
C GLY A 9 5.13 -13.93 -7.11
N ALA A 10 6.33 -14.51 -7.07
CA ALA A 10 7.01 -15.04 -8.25
C ALA A 10 7.22 -16.56 -8.19
N THR A 11 6.56 -17.24 -7.26
CA THR A 11 6.70 -18.68 -7.03
C THR A 11 5.35 -19.38 -6.91
N GLY A 12 5.29 -20.64 -7.30
CA GLY A 12 4.07 -21.44 -7.21
C GLY A 12 3.03 -21.06 -8.26
N GLU A 13 1.82 -21.57 -8.10
CA GLU A 13 0.72 -21.34 -9.05
C GLU A 13 0.36 -19.86 -9.16
N ALA A 14 0.33 -19.16 -8.02
CA ALA A 14 -0.06 -17.76 -7.91
C ALA A 14 0.86 -16.79 -8.68
N ALA A 15 2.08 -17.22 -9.05
CA ALA A 15 2.99 -16.44 -9.89
C ALA A 15 2.43 -16.16 -11.30
N ASN A 16 1.47 -16.98 -11.76
CA ASN A 16 0.84 -16.84 -13.07
C ASN A 16 -0.50 -16.11 -13.02
N TRP A 17 -0.91 -15.63 -11.85
CA TRP A 17 -2.18 -14.90 -11.69
C TRP A 17 -1.97 -13.42 -11.97
N ALA A 18 -2.93 -12.80 -12.66
CA ALA A 18 -3.00 -11.35 -12.73
C ALA A 18 -3.34 -10.79 -11.35
N GLY A 19 -2.79 -9.63 -11.00
CA GLY A 19 -3.12 -8.92 -9.77
C GLY A 19 -3.28 -7.42 -10.03
N ILE A 20 -4.26 -6.83 -9.39
CA ILE A 20 -4.57 -5.39 -9.33
C ILE A 20 -4.61 -4.95 -7.85
N GLY A 21 -4.72 -3.65 -7.56
CA GLY A 21 -4.67 -3.18 -6.17
C GLY A 21 -5.72 -3.82 -5.25
N ASN A 22 -6.97 -3.93 -5.73
CA ASN A 22 -8.09 -4.41 -4.92
C ASN A 22 -8.05 -5.91 -4.62
N ASP A 23 -7.83 -6.77 -5.62
CA ASP A 23 -7.78 -8.23 -5.44
C ASP A 23 -6.53 -8.66 -4.66
N CYS A 24 -5.40 -7.95 -4.82
CA CYS A 24 -4.24 -8.14 -3.95
C CYS A 24 -4.58 -7.82 -2.49
N GLY A 25 -5.40 -6.79 -2.24
CA GLY A 25 -5.96 -6.51 -0.93
C GLY A 25 -6.88 -7.61 -0.39
N VAL A 26 -7.70 -8.23 -1.25
CA VAL A 26 -8.50 -9.41 -0.88
C VAL A 26 -7.59 -10.58 -0.49
N ALA A 27 -6.61 -10.91 -1.34
CA ALA A 27 -5.66 -11.99 -1.13
C ALA A 27 -4.79 -11.78 0.12
N ALA A 28 -4.56 -10.52 0.50
CA ALA A 28 -3.89 -10.13 1.73
C ALA A 28 -4.71 -10.34 3.00
N GLY A 29 -6.01 -10.63 2.88
CA GLY A 29 -6.92 -10.86 4.00
C GLY A 29 -7.75 -9.66 4.43
N LEU A 30 -7.69 -8.52 3.73
CA LEU A 30 -8.46 -7.33 4.13
C LEU A 30 -9.97 -7.56 4.09
N SER A 31 -10.48 -8.27 3.08
CA SER A 31 -11.91 -8.62 3.01
C SER A 31 -12.36 -9.54 4.14
N ARG A 32 -11.47 -10.43 4.62
CA ARG A 32 -11.73 -11.27 5.79
C ARG A 32 -11.73 -10.44 7.06
N ALA A 33 -10.76 -9.53 7.21
CA ALA A 33 -10.68 -8.61 8.34
C ALA A 33 -11.94 -7.72 8.45
N LEU A 34 -12.44 -7.22 7.33
CA LEU A 34 -13.70 -6.47 7.28
C LEU A 34 -14.89 -7.33 7.73
N ALA A 35 -14.95 -8.59 7.31
CA ALA A 35 -15.99 -9.52 7.74
C ALA A 35 -15.89 -9.88 9.23
N ASP A 36 -14.67 -9.97 9.78
CA ASP A 36 -14.44 -10.29 11.19
C ASP A 36 -14.99 -9.22 12.13
N VAL A 37 -15.03 -7.96 11.71
CA VAL A 37 -15.63 -6.86 12.49
C VAL A 37 -17.13 -6.71 12.29
N GLY A 38 -17.77 -7.67 11.60
CA GLY A 38 -19.23 -7.74 11.42
C GLY A 38 -19.78 -7.00 10.21
N CYS A 39 -18.92 -6.53 9.30
CA CYS A 39 -19.34 -5.87 8.06
C CYS A 39 -19.56 -6.89 6.91
N ALA A 40 -20.23 -6.47 5.84
CA ALA A 40 -20.34 -7.29 4.63
C ALA A 40 -18.97 -7.48 3.96
N ILE A 41 -18.75 -8.65 3.34
CA ILE A 41 -17.52 -8.88 2.55
C ILE A 41 -17.45 -7.84 1.43
N GLY A 42 -16.29 -7.20 1.30
CA GLY A 42 -16.02 -6.19 0.29
C GLY A 42 -14.53 -5.83 0.22
N TYR A 43 -14.20 -4.89 -0.66
CA TYR A 43 -12.86 -4.31 -0.72
C TYR A 43 -12.65 -3.34 0.44
N VAL A 44 -11.40 -3.22 0.90
CA VAL A 44 -10.97 -2.25 1.92
C VAL A 44 -9.98 -1.29 1.28
N GLY A 45 -10.28 0.00 1.37
CA GLY A 45 -9.55 1.05 0.67
C GLY A 45 -9.78 1.07 -0.85
N ASP A 46 -9.25 2.11 -1.48
CA ASP A 46 -9.18 2.24 -2.94
C ASP A 46 -7.80 1.79 -3.40
N ALA A 47 -7.74 0.67 -4.12
CA ALA A 47 -6.51 0.09 -4.66
C ALA A 47 -5.35 0.02 -3.65
N ILE A 48 -5.63 -0.20 -2.35
CA ILE A 48 -4.69 0.07 -1.24
C ILE A 48 -3.34 -0.66 -1.37
N ALA A 49 -3.32 -1.83 -2.00
CA ALA A 49 -2.10 -2.59 -2.23
C ALA A 49 -1.10 -1.87 -3.16
N ASP A 50 -1.58 -1.05 -4.10
CA ASP A 50 -0.74 -0.29 -5.04
C ASP A 50 0.16 0.73 -4.33
N PRO A 51 -0.37 1.73 -3.58
CA PRO A 51 0.47 2.71 -2.89
C PRO A 51 1.33 2.08 -1.80
N LEU A 52 0.83 1.09 -1.05
CA LEU A 52 1.61 0.38 -0.03
C LEU A 52 2.85 -0.30 -0.65
N THR A 53 2.65 -1.01 -1.75
CA THR A 53 3.74 -1.68 -2.47
C THR A 53 4.69 -0.67 -3.10
N GLY A 54 4.15 0.38 -3.73
CA GLY A 54 4.95 1.42 -4.37
C GLY A 54 5.89 2.14 -3.40
N ILE A 55 5.38 2.58 -2.25
CA ILE A 55 6.19 3.27 -1.21
C ILE A 55 7.23 2.31 -0.63
N THR A 56 6.83 1.07 -0.31
CA THR A 56 7.75 0.06 0.25
C THR A 56 8.87 -0.29 -0.73
N ALA A 57 8.53 -0.51 -1.99
CA ALA A 57 9.48 -0.81 -3.06
C ALA A 57 10.43 0.36 -3.32
N ALA A 58 9.92 1.60 -3.35
CA ALA A 58 10.75 2.80 -3.52
C ALA A 58 11.77 2.96 -2.39
N ARG A 59 11.36 2.77 -1.13
CA ARG A 59 12.27 2.83 0.02
C ARG A 59 13.36 1.75 -0.05
N ALA A 60 12.99 0.51 -0.38
CA ALA A 60 13.93 -0.58 -0.50
C ALA A 60 14.91 -0.38 -1.67
N ALA A 61 14.39 0.08 -2.82
CA ALA A 61 15.19 0.43 -3.99
C ALA A 61 16.22 1.51 -3.68
N TRP A 62 15.81 2.55 -2.96
CA TRP A 62 16.67 3.66 -2.56
C TRP A 62 17.83 3.19 -1.67
N ARG A 63 17.52 2.41 -0.63
CA ARG A 63 18.55 1.82 0.25
C ARG A 63 19.53 0.93 -0.52
N ALA A 64 19.02 0.09 -1.41
CA ALA A 64 19.84 -0.76 -2.25
C ALA A 64 20.73 0.07 -3.21
N TYR A 65 20.20 1.15 -3.77
CA TYR A 65 20.97 2.05 -4.64
C TYR A 65 22.11 2.71 -3.88
N GLN A 66 21.86 3.21 -2.66
CA GLN A 66 22.89 3.83 -1.82
C GLN A 66 23.99 2.87 -1.37
N SER A 67 23.69 1.57 -1.26
CA SER A 67 24.71 0.57 -0.92
C SER A 67 25.78 0.38 -2.01
N GLY A 68 25.51 0.83 -3.25
CA GLY A 68 26.39 0.63 -4.39
C GLY A 68 26.33 -0.78 -5.00
N GLU A 69 25.51 -1.69 -4.47
CA GLU A 69 25.42 -3.06 -4.94
C GLU A 69 24.41 -3.26 -6.10
N ALA A 70 24.74 -4.17 -7.02
CA ALA A 70 23.82 -4.62 -8.05
C ALA A 70 22.95 -5.77 -7.51
N CYS A 71 21.67 -5.49 -7.27
CA CYS A 71 20.71 -6.48 -6.80
C CYS A 71 19.38 -6.48 -7.57
N ARG A 72 18.62 -7.56 -7.41
CA ARG A 72 17.22 -7.70 -7.82
C ARG A 72 16.34 -7.80 -6.58
N LEU A 73 15.27 -7.01 -6.54
CA LEU A 73 14.30 -6.98 -5.45
C LEU A 73 12.93 -7.39 -5.99
N GLY A 74 12.25 -8.29 -5.28
CA GLY A 74 10.92 -8.78 -5.62
C GLY A 74 9.88 -8.38 -4.57
N PHE A 75 8.72 -7.93 -5.02
CA PHE A 75 7.60 -7.53 -4.17
C PHE A 75 6.32 -8.22 -4.64
N SER A 76 5.59 -8.80 -3.69
CA SER A 76 4.21 -9.25 -3.89
C SER A 76 3.28 -8.23 -3.24
N MET A 77 2.36 -7.68 -4.02
CA MET A 77 1.39 -6.71 -3.54
C MET A 77 0.51 -7.28 -2.42
N SER A 78 0.06 -8.52 -2.58
CA SER A 78 -0.71 -9.20 -1.52
C SER A 78 0.13 -9.47 -0.27
N ALA A 79 1.40 -9.86 -0.41
CA ALA A 79 2.27 -10.09 0.75
C ALA A 79 2.60 -8.80 1.50
N ILE A 80 2.90 -7.71 0.79
CA ILE A 80 3.14 -6.40 1.41
C ILE A 80 1.90 -5.90 2.15
N THR A 81 0.72 -6.07 1.55
CA THR A 81 -0.53 -5.65 2.19
C THR A 81 -0.86 -6.52 3.41
N ALA A 82 -0.59 -7.83 3.35
CA ALA A 82 -0.79 -8.74 4.47
C ALA A 82 0.17 -8.41 5.63
N GLN A 83 1.42 -8.10 5.30
CA GLN A 83 2.41 -7.64 6.27
C GLN A 83 1.96 -6.34 6.94
N ALA A 84 1.53 -5.34 6.16
CA ALA A 84 1.03 -4.08 6.71
C ALA A 84 -0.18 -4.29 7.64
N LEU A 85 -1.16 -5.10 7.23
CA LEU A 85 -2.31 -5.44 8.08
C LEU A 85 -1.87 -6.12 9.39
N ALA A 86 -0.88 -7.02 9.34
CA ALA A 86 -0.36 -7.69 10.52
C ALA A 86 0.41 -6.73 11.45
N GLU A 87 1.21 -5.82 10.89
CA GLU A 87 1.96 -4.80 11.62
C GLU A 87 1.01 -3.82 12.34
N GLU A 88 0.01 -3.27 11.63
CA GLU A 88 -0.97 -2.35 12.22
C GLU A 88 -1.81 -3.04 13.32
N ARG A 89 -2.17 -4.31 13.13
CA ARG A 89 -2.85 -5.11 14.17
C ARG A 89 -1.98 -5.38 15.38
N ALA A 90 -0.68 -5.54 15.20
CA ALA A 90 0.26 -5.75 16.29
C ALA A 90 0.52 -4.45 17.08
N GLU A 91 0.48 -3.31 16.40
CA GLU A 91 0.60 -1.98 17.02
C GLU A 91 -0.67 -1.61 17.79
N ASP A 92 -1.84 -1.61 17.13
CA ASP A 92 -3.14 -1.33 17.77
C ASP A 92 -4.28 -2.04 17.04
N HIS A 93 -4.58 -3.26 17.52
CA HIS A 93 -5.67 -4.06 16.99
C HIS A 93 -7.04 -3.34 17.06
N ALA A 94 -7.31 -2.60 18.13
CA ALA A 94 -8.60 -1.96 18.33
C ALA A 94 -8.81 -0.78 17.38
N ALA A 95 -7.75 -0.01 17.10
CA ALA A 95 -7.78 1.06 16.11
C ALA A 95 -8.08 0.51 14.71
N VAL A 96 -7.38 -0.55 14.27
CA VAL A 96 -7.62 -1.18 12.97
C VAL A 96 -9.07 -1.69 12.86
N GLU A 97 -9.60 -2.33 13.89
CA GLU A 97 -11.00 -2.76 13.87
C GLU A 97 -11.98 -1.59 13.79
N ALA A 98 -11.70 -0.48 14.47
CA ALA A 98 -12.53 0.71 14.41
C ALA A 98 -12.53 1.30 12.99
N GLU A 99 -11.37 1.43 12.36
CA GLU A 99 -11.26 1.92 10.96
C GLU A 99 -11.99 1.01 9.97
N LEU A 100 -11.91 -0.32 10.16
CA LEU A 100 -12.64 -1.28 9.32
C LEU A 100 -14.16 -1.15 9.50
N ARG A 101 -14.65 -0.93 10.73
CA ARG A 101 -16.08 -0.67 10.98
C ARG A 101 -16.54 0.62 10.33
N ASP A 102 -15.75 1.69 10.44
CA ASP A 102 -16.04 2.98 9.82
C ASP A 102 -16.05 2.87 8.29
N TRP A 103 -15.09 2.13 7.72
CA TRP A 103 -15.05 1.82 6.29
C TRP A 103 -16.30 1.05 5.84
N GLY A 104 -16.68 -0.01 6.58
CA GLY A 104 -17.86 -0.80 6.27
C GLY A 104 -19.17 -0.01 6.40
N ALA A 105 -19.26 0.92 7.35
CA ALA A 105 -20.41 1.79 7.54
C ALA A 105 -20.56 2.86 6.44
N ALA A 106 -19.47 3.19 5.74
CA ALA A 106 -19.46 4.17 4.66
C ALA A 106 -19.98 3.63 3.31
N VAL A 107 -20.33 2.34 3.21
CA VAL A 107 -20.82 1.74 1.96
C VAL A 107 -22.08 2.47 1.46
N GLY A 108 -22.07 2.88 0.20
CA GLY A 108 -23.15 3.62 -0.43
C GLY A 108 -23.23 5.10 -0.05
N GLN A 109 -22.34 5.58 0.84
CA GLN A 109 -22.20 6.99 1.14
C GLN A 109 -21.26 7.66 0.13
N PRO A 110 -21.53 8.91 -0.28
CA PRO A 110 -20.57 9.67 -1.08
C PRO A 110 -19.29 9.89 -0.28
N PHE A 111 -18.14 9.85 -0.95
CA PHE A 111 -16.89 10.26 -0.33
C PHE A 111 -17.03 11.69 0.22
N PRO A 112 -16.52 11.96 1.44
CA PRO A 112 -16.56 13.29 1.99
C PRO A 112 -15.90 14.26 1.01
N LYS A 113 -16.50 15.44 0.83
CA LYS A 113 -15.89 16.50 0.02
C LYS A 113 -14.61 16.95 0.73
N VAL A 114 -13.48 16.42 0.28
CA VAL A 114 -12.17 16.86 0.77
C VAL A 114 -11.93 18.25 0.17
N PRO A 115 -11.69 19.30 0.98
CA PRO A 115 -11.36 20.60 0.46
C PRO A 115 -10.09 20.48 -0.39
N ARG A 116 -10.07 21.16 -1.54
CA ARG A 116 -8.82 21.28 -2.30
C ARG A 116 -7.77 21.88 -1.40
N ARG A 117 -6.67 21.14 -1.20
CA ARG A 117 -5.54 21.63 -0.40
C ARG A 117 -5.08 22.95 -1.04
N PRO A 118 -5.12 24.08 -0.30
CA PRO A 118 -4.65 25.33 -0.84
C PRO A 118 -3.17 25.19 -1.16
N MET A 119 -2.72 25.87 -2.22
CA MET A 119 -1.31 25.93 -2.54
C MET A 119 -0.60 26.75 -1.46
N LEU A 120 0.08 26.06 -0.54
CA LEU A 120 0.75 26.68 0.61
C LEU A 120 2.09 27.34 0.24
N ALA A 121 2.62 27.03 -0.95
CA ALA A 121 3.88 27.54 -1.45
C ALA A 121 3.87 27.54 -2.98
N GLU A 122 4.76 28.33 -3.57
CA GLU A 122 4.99 28.35 -5.02
C GLU A 122 5.42 26.97 -5.53
N ILE A 123 4.85 26.54 -6.67
CA ILE A 123 5.25 25.30 -7.33
C ILE A 123 6.67 25.48 -7.87
N ARG A 124 7.63 24.83 -7.22
CA ARG A 124 9.02 24.85 -7.68
C ARG A 124 9.20 24.05 -8.96
N PRO A 125 10.17 24.41 -9.82
CA PRO A 125 10.48 23.66 -11.02
C PRO A 125 10.74 22.19 -10.74
N PHE A 126 10.44 21.33 -11.73
CA PHE A 126 10.73 19.91 -11.63
C PHE A 126 12.21 19.69 -11.28
N GLY A 127 12.46 18.91 -10.23
CA GLY A 127 13.80 18.58 -9.76
C GLY A 127 14.45 19.58 -8.78
N ALA A 128 13.80 20.72 -8.48
CA ALA A 128 14.34 21.74 -7.57
C ALA A 128 14.63 21.20 -6.15
N ASP A 129 13.91 20.15 -5.74
CA ASP A 129 14.01 19.56 -4.40
C ASP A 129 14.58 18.16 -4.36
N THR A 130 15.04 17.64 -5.51
CA THR A 130 15.58 16.28 -5.63
C THR A 130 16.68 16.06 -4.60
N THR A 131 17.69 16.92 -4.55
CA THR A 131 18.80 16.77 -3.59
C THR A 131 18.32 16.84 -2.14
N THR A 132 17.37 17.73 -1.82
CA THR A 132 16.88 17.91 -0.44
C THR A 132 16.15 16.69 0.08
N TRP A 133 15.26 16.09 -0.71
CA TRP A 133 14.41 14.98 -0.27
C TRP A 133 15.03 13.61 -0.54
N ILE A 134 15.85 13.49 -1.59
CA ILE A 134 16.48 12.22 -1.93
C ILE A 134 17.76 12.00 -1.13
N ALA A 135 18.58 13.04 -0.88
CA ALA A 135 19.85 12.86 -0.14
C ALA A 135 19.68 12.66 1.39
N ARG A 136 18.46 12.74 1.92
CA ARG A 136 18.15 12.57 3.36
C ARG A 136 17.56 11.21 3.73
N CYS A 137 17.34 10.33 2.76
CA CYS A 137 16.74 9.01 2.93
C CYS A 137 17.77 7.89 2.95
#